data_AF-A0A8B6HQ10-F1
#
_entry.id   AF-A0A8B6HQ10-F1
#
_cell.length_a   1.000
_cell.length_b   1.000
_cell.length_c   1.000
_cell.angle_alpha   90.00
_cell.angle_beta   90.00
_cell.angle_gamma   90.00
#
_symmetry.space_group_name_H-M   'P 1'
#
loop_
_entity.id
_entity.type
_entity.pdbx_description
1 polymer ?
#
loop_
_entity_poly.entity_id
_entity_poly.type
_entity_poly.pdbx_seq_one_letter_code
_entity_poly.pdbx_strand_id
1 'polypeptide(L)'
;MKKNKCLVDVSENIFHIDNLSVPLIFQGTLGCFRVVSTESVTIPARSEIVVSGKVCLTEGQTLPTNDVLVEASENKGKDYILTARSLVKSNDSIPVRLMNVENEAKTIFPGTTIAQMCEISHVAKSLPSQNDGQNKKGLRSDLHDLLNRTSDKLSRSEKQKVKSLVQEYESLFAETDSDLGKTSLVKHEIETGNARPFKEPPRRTPFHLSKVVNDNIDKMLENKSKTSSDCHKTEESQVKIVTSQMPDHDTDWTLTDKQSNDPDLKLVKQWLTDGQRPQYNEVSGKGFFIRSLWSQFNSLELQDDLVFRHFYDNERKVVKLQAVIPLSERKQVLHFCHDAKYAGHLGMRKTLEKIRQSFYWPGLQADVRA
;
A
#
# COMPACT_ATOMS: atom_id res chain seq x y z
N MET A 1 -22.30 18.08 -27.97
CA MET A 1 -23.54 17.48 -28.52
C MET A 1 -24.65 18.51 -28.75
N LYS A 2 -25.09 19.28 -27.74
CA LYS A 2 -26.16 20.30 -27.93
C LYS A 2 -25.85 21.42 -28.95
N LYS A 3 -24.57 21.73 -29.17
CA LYS A 3 -24.14 22.81 -30.08
C LYS A 3 -24.27 22.47 -31.58
N ASN A 4 -24.36 21.18 -31.93
CA ASN A 4 -24.32 20.69 -33.33
C ASN A 4 -25.57 19.87 -33.72
N LYS A 5 -26.69 19.99 -32.98
CA LYS A 5 -27.93 19.21 -33.19
C LYS A 5 -27.69 17.70 -33.43
N CYS A 6 -26.74 17.13 -32.69
CA CYS A 6 -26.48 15.70 -32.73
C CYS A 6 -27.27 14.99 -31.62
N LEU A 7 -27.97 13.90 -31.95
CA LEU A 7 -28.67 13.03 -31.02
C LEU A 7 -28.23 11.58 -31.26
N VAL A 8 -27.76 10.91 -30.22
CA VAL A 8 -27.41 9.49 -30.25
C VAL A 8 -28.61 8.72 -29.70
N ASP A 9 -29.31 7.98 -30.55
CA ASP A 9 -30.38 7.06 -30.16
C ASP A 9 -29.80 5.65 -30.06
N VAL A 10 -29.52 5.21 -28.83
CA VAL A 10 -28.91 3.91 -28.55
C VAL A 10 -29.93 2.78 -28.68
N SER A 11 -31.22 3.04 -28.46
CA SER A 11 -32.29 2.03 -28.61
C SER A 11 -32.44 1.60 -30.06
N GLU A 12 -32.44 2.56 -30.98
CA GLU A 12 -32.62 2.31 -32.41
C GLU A 12 -31.28 2.12 -33.15
N ASN A 13 -30.14 2.20 -32.44
CA ASN A 13 -28.79 2.20 -33.02
C ASN A 13 -28.63 3.26 -34.13
N ILE A 14 -29.12 4.48 -33.92
CA ILE A 14 -29.05 5.56 -34.92
C ILE A 14 -28.41 6.81 -34.30
N PHE A 15 -27.48 7.40 -35.04
CA PHE A 15 -26.95 8.72 -34.75
C PHE A 15 -27.55 9.74 -35.69
N HIS A 16 -28.34 10.66 -35.13
CA HIS A 16 -28.89 11.80 -35.85
C HIS A 16 -27.92 12.97 -35.80
N ILE A 17 -27.58 13.53 -36.96
CA ILE A 17 -26.89 14.81 -37.09
C ILE A 17 -27.74 15.67 -38.01
N ASP A 18 -28.34 16.73 -37.48
CA ASP A 18 -29.33 17.55 -38.22
C ASP A 18 -30.46 16.68 -38.82
N ASN A 19 -30.53 16.57 -40.15
CA ASN A 19 -31.52 15.77 -40.89
C ASN A 19 -30.95 14.43 -41.41
N LEU A 20 -29.70 14.10 -41.07
CA LEU A 20 -29.05 12.85 -41.48
C LEU A 20 -29.15 11.83 -40.35
N SER A 21 -29.54 10.61 -40.69
CA SER A 21 -29.57 9.46 -39.79
C SER A 21 -28.48 8.49 -40.21
N VAL A 22 -27.49 8.29 -39.35
CA VAL A 22 -26.37 7.38 -39.59
C VAL A 22 -26.55 6.15 -38.70
N PRO A 23 -26.62 4.93 -39.26
CA PRO A 23 -26.70 3.73 -38.45
C PRO A 23 -25.41 3.57 -37.65
N LEU A 24 -25.57 3.31 -36.36
CA LEU A 24 -24.47 2.99 -35.46
C LEU A 24 -24.13 1.52 -35.65
N ILE A 25 -22.89 1.27 -36.05
CA ILE A 25 -22.32 -0.08 -36.10
C ILE A 25 -21.42 -0.20 -34.89
N PHE A 26 -21.74 -1.12 -33.97
CA PHE A 26 -20.83 -1.45 -32.89
C PHE A 26 -19.60 -2.16 -33.46
N GLN A 27 -18.42 -1.59 -33.24
CA GLN A 27 -17.14 -2.17 -33.65
C GLN A 27 -16.35 -2.53 -32.38
N GLY A 28 -16.32 -3.81 -32.04
CA GLY A 28 -15.61 -4.35 -30.88
C GLY A 28 -16.13 -5.72 -30.46
N THR A 29 -15.56 -6.30 -29.41
CA THR A 29 -16.09 -7.47 -28.72
C THR A 29 -16.72 -7.01 -27.40
N LEU A 30 -18.03 -7.22 -27.25
CA LEU A 30 -18.69 -7.09 -25.95
C LEU A 30 -18.30 -8.32 -25.11
N GLY A 31 -17.16 -8.22 -24.42
CA GLY A 31 -16.60 -9.33 -23.65
C GLY A 31 -17.24 -9.54 -22.28
N CYS A 32 -18.16 -8.67 -21.86
CA CYS A 32 -18.78 -8.71 -20.54
C CYS A 32 -20.31 -8.67 -20.63
N PHE A 33 -20.96 -9.60 -19.95
CA PHE A 33 -22.40 -9.80 -19.94
C PHE A 33 -22.96 -9.53 -18.55
N ARG A 34 -24.17 -8.97 -18.52
CA ARG A 34 -24.85 -8.66 -17.26
C ARG A 34 -25.55 -9.89 -16.74
N VAL A 35 -25.42 -10.15 -15.44
CA VAL A 35 -26.07 -11.29 -14.78
C VAL A 35 -27.10 -10.77 -13.79
N VAL A 36 -28.35 -11.20 -13.94
CA VAL A 36 -29.48 -10.70 -13.15
C VAL A 36 -30.13 -11.81 -12.33
N SER A 37 -30.68 -11.47 -11.16
CA SER A 37 -31.51 -12.40 -10.38
C SER A 37 -32.82 -12.66 -11.12
N THR A 38 -33.26 -13.91 -11.20
CA THR A 38 -34.56 -14.28 -11.79
C THR A 38 -35.69 -14.27 -10.77
N GLU A 39 -35.37 -14.41 -9.49
CA GLU A 39 -36.32 -14.50 -8.39
C GLU A 39 -35.94 -13.56 -7.25
N SER A 40 -36.88 -13.35 -6.33
CA SER A 40 -36.63 -12.59 -5.11
C SER A 40 -35.89 -13.46 -4.10
N VAL A 41 -34.70 -13.03 -3.67
CA VAL A 41 -33.90 -13.75 -2.68
C VAL A 41 -33.57 -12.85 -1.51
N THR A 42 -33.87 -13.30 -0.30
CA THR A 42 -33.48 -12.61 0.94
C THR A 42 -32.21 -13.24 1.49
N ILE A 43 -31.16 -12.44 1.61
CA ILE A 43 -29.87 -12.83 2.19
C ILE A 43 -29.87 -12.43 3.67
N PRO A 44 -29.79 -13.38 4.61
CA PRO A 44 -29.71 -13.05 6.03
C PRO A 44 -28.52 -12.15 6.38
N ALA A 45 -28.60 -11.48 7.53
CA ALA A 45 -27.49 -10.69 8.06
C ALA A 45 -26.22 -11.53 8.19
N ARG A 46 -25.06 -10.96 7.85
CA ARG A 46 -23.73 -11.59 8.01
C ARG A 46 -23.62 -13.01 7.42
N SER A 47 -24.28 -13.25 6.30
CA SER A 47 -24.33 -14.58 5.68
C SER A 47 -23.99 -14.54 4.20
N GLU A 48 -23.62 -15.70 3.67
CA GLU A 48 -23.46 -15.93 2.24
C GLU A 48 -24.53 -16.87 1.69
N ILE A 49 -24.86 -16.69 0.41
CA ILE A 49 -25.80 -17.54 -0.33
C ILE A 49 -25.35 -17.66 -1.78
N VAL A 50 -25.69 -18.77 -2.43
CA VAL A 50 -25.52 -18.94 -3.87
C VAL A 50 -26.87 -18.76 -4.54
N VAL A 51 -26.95 -17.80 -5.46
CA VAL A 51 -28.16 -17.47 -6.23
C VAL A 51 -27.96 -17.86 -7.68
N SER A 52 -29.01 -18.35 -8.32
CA SER A 52 -28.99 -18.58 -9.77
C SER A 52 -29.17 -17.26 -10.51
N GLY A 53 -28.16 -16.87 -11.29
CA GLY A 53 -28.17 -15.66 -12.10
C GLY A 53 -28.41 -15.97 -13.57
N LYS A 54 -29.34 -15.25 -14.22
CA LYS A 54 -29.55 -15.35 -15.67
C LYS A 54 -28.68 -14.36 -16.42
N VAL A 55 -28.03 -14.83 -17.47
CA VAL A 55 -27.18 -14.03 -18.33
C VAL A 55 -28.03 -13.23 -19.32
N CYS A 56 -27.80 -11.92 -19.40
CA CYS A 56 -28.44 -11.06 -20.39
C CYS A 56 -27.59 -11.02 -21.67
N LEU A 57 -28.12 -11.55 -22.76
CA LEU A 57 -27.56 -11.43 -24.11
C LEU A 57 -28.26 -10.29 -24.87
N THR A 58 -27.49 -9.50 -25.60
CA THR A 58 -28.01 -8.53 -26.59
C THR A 58 -28.22 -9.23 -27.94
N GLU A 59 -29.08 -8.68 -28.80
CA GLU A 59 -29.33 -9.24 -30.14
C GLU A 59 -28.03 -9.47 -30.92
N GLY A 60 -27.87 -10.69 -31.45
CA GLY A 60 -26.67 -11.12 -32.18
C GLY A 60 -25.52 -11.65 -31.30
N GLN A 61 -25.63 -11.59 -29.96
CA GLN A 61 -24.65 -12.19 -29.07
C GLN A 61 -24.90 -13.68 -28.84
N THR A 62 -23.82 -14.43 -28.72
CA THR A 62 -23.85 -15.83 -28.27
C THR A 62 -23.10 -15.95 -26.95
N LEU A 63 -23.46 -16.95 -26.16
CA LEU A 63 -22.74 -17.25 -24.93
C LEU A 63 -21.30 -17.65 -25.27
N PRO A 64 -20.31 -17.25 -24.46
CA PRO A 64 -18.94 -17.73 -24.60
C PRO A 64 -18.89 -19.26 -24.57
N THR A 65 -17.99 -19.89 -25.31
CA THR A 65 -17.79 -21.35 -25.24
C THR A 65 -16.84 -21.75 -24.10
N ASN A 66 -15.96 -20.82 -23.71
CA ASN A 66 -14.97 -21.03 -22.66
C ASN A 66 -15.55 -20.85 -21.26
N ASP A 67 -14.75 -21.17 -20.24
CA ASP A 67 -15.06 -20.78 -18.87
C ASP A 67 -15.16 -19.25 -18.76
N VAL A 68 -15.99 -18.78 -17.84
CA VAL A 68 -16.26 -17.36 -17.63
C VAL A 68 -15.94 -16.97 -16.19
N LEU A 69 -15.42 -15.77 -16.02
CA LEU A 69 -15.19 -15.16 -14.72
C LEU A 69 -16.43 -14.34 -14.33
N VAL A 70 -16.99 -14.64 -13.17
CA VAL A 70 -18.09 -13.89 -12.56
C VAL A 70 -17.52 -12.96 -11.50
N GLU A 71 -17.82 -11.67 -11.64
CA GLU A 71 -17.35 -10.62 -10.73
C GLU A 71 -18.49 -9.69 -10.29
N ALA A 72 -18.20 -8.86 -9.30
CA ALA A 72 -19.11 -7.80 -8.89
C ALA A 72 -19.34 -6.83 -10.06
N SER A 73 -20.62 -6.56 -10.36
CA SER A 73 -20.98 -5.43 -11.22
C SER A 73 -20.68 -4.13 -10.48
N GLU A 74 -20.31 -3.07 -11.20
CA GLU A 74 -20.21 -1.69 -10.67
C GLU A 74 -21.60 -1.16 -10.28
N ASN A 75 -22.22 -1.77 -9.28
CA ASN A 75 -23.54 -1.41 -8.80
C ASN A 75 -23.40 -0.26 -7.81
N LYS A 76 -23.31 0.96 -8.33
CA LYS A 76 -23.41 2.19 -7.53
C LYS A 76 -24.68 2.13 -6.67
N GLY A 77 -24.54 1.90 -5.36
CA GLY A 77 -25.65 1.91 -4.39
C GLY A 77 -25.97 0.58 -3.69
N LYS A 78 -25.21 -0.51 -3.90
CA LYS A 78 -25.36 -1.77 -3.16
C LYS A 78 -24.06 -2.30 -2.54
N ASP A 79 -23.26 -1.41 -1.97
CA ASP A 79 -21.96 -1.75 -1.35
C ASP A 79 -22.06 -2.77 -0.18
N TYR A 80 -23.27 -3.04 0.30
CA TYR A 80 -23.57 -4.00 1.36
C TYR A 80 -23.77 -5.46 0.89
N ILE A 81 -23.98 -5.69 -0.41
CA ILE A 81 -23.98 -7.06 -0.98
C ILE A 81 -22.74 -7.20 -1.84
N LEU A 82 -21.84 -8.08 -1.40
CA LEU A 82 -20.63 -8.42 -2.12
C LEU A 82 -20.88 -9.63 -3.03
N THR A 83 -20.33 -9.59 -4.24
CA THR A 83 -20.31 -10.73 -5.16
C THR A 83 -18.93 -11.36 -5.16
N ALA A 84 -18.85 -12.66 -4.87
CA ALA A 84 -17.58 -13.37 -4.85
C ALA A 84 -17.10 -13.66 -6.28
N ARG A 85 -15.82 -13.40 -6.52
CA ARG A 85 -15.14 -13.78 -7.78
C ARG A 85 -15.19 -15.30 -7.94
N SER A 86 -15.79 -15.76 -9.04
CA SER A 86 -16.00 -17.19 -9.27
C SER A 86 -15.69 -17.55 -10.72
N LEU A 87 -15.00 -18.67 -10.93
CA LEU A 87 -14.81 -19.25 -12.25
C LEU A 87 -15.91 -20.28 -12.49
N VAL A 88 -16.72 -20.09 -13.53
CA VAL A 88 -17.85 -20.97 -13.84
C VAL A 88 -17.87 -21.32 -15.33
N LYS A 89 -18.47 -22.45 -15.66
CA LYS A 89 -18.73 -22.80 -17.07
C LYS A 89 -19.77 -21.86 -17.64
N SER A 90 -19.57 -21.41 -18.87
CA SER A 90 -20.55 -20.60 -19.59
C SER A 90 -21.86 -21.35 -19.74
N ASN A 91 -22.95 -20.69 -19.34
CA ASN A 91 -24.32 -21.20 -19.45
C ASN A 91 -25.32 -20.02 -19.40
N ASP A 92 -26.57 -20.22 -19.83
CA ASP A 92 -27.63 -19.19 -19.74
C ASP A 92 -27.95 -18.82 -18.28
N SER A 93 -27.75 -19.77 -17.39
CA SER A 93 -27.93 -19.62 -15.95
C SER A 93 -26.69 -20.09 -15.21
N ILE A 94 -26.10 -19.19 -14.42
CA ILE A 94 -24.84 -19.41 -13.72
C ILE A 94 -25.00 -19.18 -12.20
N PRO A 95 -24.28 -19.92 -11.36
CA PRO A 95 -24.31 -19.68 -9.93
C PRO A 95 -23.51 -18.43 -9.56
N VAL A 96 -24.12 -17.55 -8.77
CA VAL A 96 -23.51 -16.31 -8.26
C VAL A 96 -23.49 -16.37 -6.74
N ARG A 97 -22.30 -16.37 -6.14
CA ARG A 97 -22.15 -16.35 -4.67
C ARG A 97 -22.17 -14.90 -4.17
N LEU A 98 -23.14 -14.61 -3.30
CA LEU A 98 -23.38 -13.30 -2.74
C LEU A 98 -23.19 -13.35 -1.23
N MET A 99 -22.63 -12.28 -0.66
CA MET A 99 -22.44 -12.11 0.78
C MET A 99 -23.08 -10.80 1.23
N ASN A 100 -23.93 -10.91 2.25
CA ASN A 100 -24.46 -9.75 2.94
C ASN A 100 -23.54 -9.39 4.11
N VAL A 101 -22.87 -8.24 4.03
CA VAL A 101 -21.99 -7.76 5.10
C VAL A 101 -22.73 -6.99 6.20
N GLU A 102 -24.01 -6.68 6.01
CA GLU A 102 -24.80 -5.92 6.97
C GLU A 102 -25.34 -6.78 8.11
N ASN A 103 -25.73 -6.10 9.19
CA ASN A 103 -26.38 -6.71 10.36
C ASN A 103 -27.89 -6.96 10.17
N GLU A 104 -28.44 -6.63 9.01
CA GLU A 104 -29.85 -6.83 8.66
C GLU A 104 -29.98 -7.68 7.40
N ALA A 105 -31.06 -8.45 7.30
CA ALA A 105 -31.36 -9.20 6.09
C ALA A 105 -31.65 -8.25 4.92
N LYS A 106 -31.13 -8.57 3.72
CA LYS A 106 -31.29 -7.76 2.52
C LYS A 106 -31.90 -8.59 1.40
N THR A 107 -32.91 -8.03 0.74
CA THR A 107 -33.64 -8.70 -0.34
C THR A 107 -33.17 -8.19 -1.69
N ILE A 108 -32.85 -9.12 -2.58
CA ILE A 108 -32.58 -8.90 -3.98
C ILE A 108 -33.84 -9.23 -4.74
N PHE A 109 -34.34 -8.27 -5.52
CA PHE A 109 -35.53 -8.45 -6.34
C PHE A 109 -35.17 -8.99 -7.73
N PRO A 110 -36.09 -9.69 -8.40
CA PRO A 110 -35.90 -10.15 -9.78
C PRO A 110 -35.57 -8.98 -10.71
N GLY A 111 -34.73 -9.23 -11.72
CA GLY A 111 -34.20 -8.21 -12.64
C GLY A 111 -33.05 -7.37 -12.08
N THR A 112 -32.71 -7.51 -10.79
CA THR A 112 -31.53 -6.86 -10.21
C THR A 112 -30.26 -7.46 -10.79
N THR A 113 -29.34 -6.61 -11.28
CA THR A 113 -27.97 -7.02 -11.61
C THR A 113 -27.23 -7.47 -10.36
N ILE A 114 -26.78 -8.72 -10.34
CA ILE A 114 -26.04 -9.32 -9.21
C ILE A 114 -24.57 -9.56 -9.54
N ALA A 115 -24.22 -9.68 -10.81
CA ALA A 115 -22.83 -9.87 -11.25
C ALA A 115 -22.63 -9.40 -12.69
N GLN A 116 -21.37 -9.33 -13.10
CA GLN A 116 -20.96 -9.32 -14.50
C GLN A 116 -20.19 -10.61 -14.77
N MET A 117 -20.37 -11.19 -15.95
CA MET A 117 -19.55 -12.30 -16.42
C MET A 117 -18.70 -11.84 -17.60
N CYS A 118 -17.44 -12.23 -17.66
CA CYS A 118 -16.60 -12.00 -18.83
C CYS A 118 -15.90 -13.29 -19.25
N GLU A 119 -15.72 -13.47 -20.55
CA GLU A 119 -14.93 -14.59 -21.09
C GLU A 119 -13.46 -14.43 -20.68
N ILE A 120 -12.83 -15.53 -20.28
CA ILE A 120 -11.40 -15.53 -19.99
C ILE A 120 -10.62 -16.22 -21.10
N SER A 121 -9.47 -15.66 -21.45
CA SER A 121 -8.58 -16.24 -22.46
C SER A 121 -7.91 -17.51 -21.94
N HIS A 122 -7.35 -17.47 -20.74
CA HIS A 122 -6.60 -18.59 -20.14
C HIS A 122 -6.82 -18.68 -18.63
N VAL A 123 -7.10 -19.89 -18.14
CA VAL A 123 -6.95 -20.22 -16.71
C VAL A 123 -5.51 -20.64 -16.50
N ALA A 124 -4.69 -19.76 -15.94
CA ALA A 124 -3.42 -20.21 -15.38
C ALA A 124 -3.76 -21.14 -14.22
N LYS A 125 -3.51 -22.45 -14.37
CA LYS A 125 -3.32 -23.29 -13.19
C LYS A 125 -2.21 -22.60 -12.44
N SER A 126 -2.44 -22.23 -11.18
CA SER A 126 -1.32 -21.89 -10.31
C SER A 126 -0.33 -23.03 -10.52
N LEU A 127 0.82 -22.74 -11.11
CA LEU A 127 1.96 -23.60 -10.92
C LEU A 127 1.99 -23.73 -9.39
N PRO A 128 1.88 -24.95 -8.81
CA PRO A 128 2.25 -25.08 -7.42
C PRO A 128 3.59 -24.36 -7.34
N SER A 129 3.67 -23.38 -6.45
CA SER A 129 4.91 -22.69 -6.14
C SER A 129 6.02 -23.71 -6.31
N GLN A 130 6.98 -23.44 -7.21
CA GLN A 130 8.03 -24.37 -7.62
C GLN A 130 9.04 -24.64 -6.48
N ASN A 131 8.53 -24.93 -5.28
CA ASN A 131 9.22 -25.35 -4.09
C ASN A 131 8.66 -26.65 -3.48
N ASP A 132 7.61 -27.28 -4.03
CA ASP A 132 7.10 -28.56 -3.49
C ASP A 132 7.14 -29.70 -4.50
N GLY A 133 8.36 -30.08 -4.89
CA GLY A 133 8.53 -31.22 -5.79
C GLY A 133 9.95 -31.74 -5.90
N GLN A 134 10.73 -31.79 -4.82
CA GLN A 134 11.81 -32.77 -4.60
C GLN A 134 12.51 -32.53 -3.25
N ASN A 135 11.83 -32.86 -2.15
CA ASN A 135 12.49 -33.50 -1.01
C ASN A 135 11.43 -34.14 -0.13
N LYS A 136 11.36 -35.47 -0.11
CA LYS A 136 10.82 -36.21 1.04
C LYS A 136 11.74 -35.96 2.23
N LYS A 137 11.73 -34.76 2.81
CA LYS A 137 12.18 -34.58 4.17
C LYS A 137 11.01 -35.00 5.05
N GLY A 138 11.29 -35.85 6.04
CA GLY A 138 10.30 -36.18 7.06
C GLY A 138 9.79 -34.92 7.75
N LEU A 139 8.67 -35.06 8.46
CA LEU A 139 8.07 -34.02 9.30
C LEU A 139 9.16 -33.26 10.08
N ARG A 140 9.08 -31.93 10.14
CA ARG A 140 9.97 -31.07 10.94
C ARG A 140 10.21 -31.65 12.34
N SER A 141 11.46 -31.64 12.79
CA SER A 141 11.87 -32.34 14.00
C SER A 141 11.24 -31.80 15.29
N ASP A 142 10.96 -30.50 15.32
CA ASP A 142 10.25 -29.79 16.39
C ASP A 142 8.76 -30.17 16.47
N LEU A 143 8.13 -30.55 15.36
CA LEU A 143 6.74 -31.01 15.32
C LEU A 143 6.56 -32.45 15.80
N HIS A 144 7.64 -33.21 15.98
CA HIS A 144 7.56 -34.55 16.56
C HIS A 144 7.07 -34.53 18.01
N ASP A 145 7.48 -33.55 18.82
CA ASP A 145 6.97 -33.40 20.20
C ASP A 145 5.46 -33.15 20.20
N LEU A 146 5.01 -32.22 19.36
CA LEU A 146 3.60 -31.89 19.22
C LEU A 146 2.78 -33.12 18.79
N LEU A 147 3.26 -33.86 17.79
CA LEU A 147 2.61 -35.06 17.28
C LEU A 147 2.55 -36.16 18.35
N ASN A 148 3.62 -36.37 19.11
CA ASN A 148 3.65 -37.36 20.17
C ASN A 148 2.64 -37.03 21.28
N ARG A 149 2.63 -35.79 21.76
CA ARG A 149 1.70 -35.32 22.80
C ARG A 149 0.23 -35.40 22.39
N THR A 150 -0.08 -35.08 21.14
CA THR A 150 -1.46 -35.18 20.62
C THR A 150 -1.86 -36.61 20.29
N SER A 151 -0.90 -37.51 20.06
CA SER A 151 -1.15 -38.89 19.64
C SER A 151 -1.27 -39.90 20.77
N ASP A 152 -1.00 -39.54 22.04
CA ASP A 152 -0.95 -40.51 23.15
C ASP A 152 -2.26 -41.28 23.35
N LYS A 153 -3.42 -40.64 23.15
CA LYS A 153 -4.74 -41.23 23.39
C LYS A 153 -5.49 -41.65 22.12
N LEU A 154 -4.86 -41.56 20.94
CA LEU A 154 -5.51 -41.81 19.66
C LEU A 154 -5.30 -43.25 19.16
N SER A 155 -6.26 -43.76 18.40
CA SER A 155 -6.12 -45.04 17.70
C SER A 155 -5.12 -44.94 16.54
N ARG A 156 -4.62 -46.08 16.04
CA ARG A 156 -3.61 -46.11 14.97
C ARG A 156 -4.06 -45.41 13.68
N SER A 157 -5.35 -45.49 13.35
CA SER A 157 -5.93 -44.82 12.17
C SER A 157 -6.06 -43.31 12.38
N GLU A 158 -6.41 -42.86 13.57
CA GLU A 158 -6.49 -41.43 13.93
C GLU A 158 -5.11 -40.79 14.01
N LYS A 159 -4.12 -41.47 14.61
CA LYS A 159 -2.72 -41.02 14.60
C LYS A 159 -2.22 -40.77 13.19
N GLN A 160 -2.59 -41.64 12.25
CA GLN A 160 -2.20 -41.48 10.85
C GLN A 160 -2.87 -40.26 10.20
N LYS A 161 -4.15 -40.00 10.49
CA LYS A 161 -4.87 -38.80 10.01
C LYS A 161 -4.26 -37.51 10.57
N VAL A 162 -3.97 -37.47 11.87
CA VAL A 162 -3.32 -36.31 12.52
C VAL A 162 -1.94 -36.09 11.93
N LYS A 163 -1.14 -37.16 11.75
CA LYS A 163 0.17 -37.06 11.11
C LYS A 163 0.07 -36.48 9.70
N SER A 164 -0.88 -36.94 8.88
CA SER A 164 -1.09 -36.40 7.54
C SER A 164 -1.50 -34.92 7.56
N LEU A 165 -2.36 -34.52 8.50
CA LEU A 165 -2.81 -33.13 8.65
C LEU A 165 -1.67 -32.19 9.07
N VAL A 166 -0.85 -32.61 10.04
CA VAL A 166 0.30 -31.81 10.50
C VAL A 166 1.37 -31.69 9.42
N GLN A 167 1.56 -32.72 8.58
CA GLN A 167 2.44 -32.66 7.42
C GLN A 167 1.90 -31.73 6.32
N GLU A 168 0.59 -31.74 6.07
CA GLU A 168 -0.04 -30.88 5.07
C GLU A 168 0.06 -29.39 5.44
N TYR A 169 -0.09 -29.08 6.72
CA TYR A 169 -0.07 -27.71 7.25
C TYR A 169 1.22 -27.39 8.01
N GLU A 170 2.33 -28.07 7.70
CA GLU A 170 3.63 -27.89 8.36
C GLU A 170 4.10 -26.43 8.34
N SER A 171 3.83 -25.73 7.24
CA SER A 171 4.18 -24.31 7.03
C SER A 171 3.39 -23.32 7.88
N LEU A 172 2.29 -23.73 8.53
CA LEU A 172 1.52 -22.88 9.44
C LEU A 172 2.08 -22.86 10.87
N PHE A 173 2.95 -23.81 11.22
CA PHE A 173 3.54 -23.88 12.55
C PHE A 173 4.81 -23.05 12.61
N ALA A 174 4.81 -22.07 13.51
CA ALA A 174 5.99 -21.27 13.82
C ALA A 174 7.18 -22.18 14.19
N GLU A 175 8.32 -22.00 13.54
CA GLU A 175 9.57 -22.72 13.88
C GLU A 175 10.22 -22.15 15.14
N THR A 176 10.03 -20.85 15.36
CA THR A 176 10.55 -20.12 16.52
C THR A 176 9.55 -19.06 16.96
N ASP A 177 9.70 -18.55 18.18
CA ASP A 177 8.90 -17.42 18.70
C ASP A 177 9.03 -16.13 17.86
N SER A 178 9.99 -16.11 16.93
CA SER A 178 10.25 -15.03 15.98
C SER A 178 9.42 -15.12 14.70
N ASP A 179 8.77 -16.25 14.43
CA ASP A 179 7.98 -16.50 13.21
C ASP A 179 6.56 -15.93 13.34
N LEU A 180 6.51 -14.60 13.35
CA LEU A 180 5.26 -13.85 13.39
C LEU A 180 4.68 -13.78 11.97
N GLY A 181 3.84 -14.75 11.63
CA GLY A 181 3.11 -14.76 10.36
C GLY A 181 2.18 -13.56 10.18
N LYS A 182 1.85 -13.22 8.92
CA LYS A 182 0.88 -12.18 8.55
C LYS A 182 -0.22 -12.77 7.69
N THR A 183 -1.48 -12.47 8.02
CA THR A 183 -2.62 -12.77 7.15
C THR A 183 -3.24 -11.47 6.62
N SER A 184 -3.54 -11.44 5.32
CA SER A 184 -4.29 -10.35 4.68
C SER A 184 -5.80 -10.58 4.69
N LEU A 185 -6.24 -11.79 5.08
CA LEU A 185 -7.64 -12.21 5.01
C LEU A 185 -8.54 -11.49 6.02
N VAL A 186 -8.00 -11.18 7.19
CA VAL A 186 -8.73 -10.49 8.26
C VAL A 186 -7.90 -9.32 8.74
N LYS A 187 -8.50 -8.13 8.70
CA LYS A 187 -7.94 -6.92 9.29
C LYS A 187 -8.75 -6.60 10.54
N HIS A 188 -8.06 -6.48 11.68
CA HIS A 188 -8.69 -6.04 12.91
C HIS A 188 -8.52 -4.53 13.02
N GLU A 189 -9.63 -3.80 13.16
CA GLU A 189 -9.64 -2.37 13.40
C GLU A 189 -9.83 -2.14 14.91
N ILE A 190 -8.89 -1.42 15.53
CA ILE A 190 -9.01 -1.04 16.93
C ILE A 190 -9.86 0.23 16.98
N GLU A 191 -11.12 0.11 17.41
CA GLU A 191 -12.03 1.22 17.56
C GLU A 191 -11.61 2.13 18.73
N THR A 192 -10.76 3.12 18.45
CA THR A 192 -10.35 4.12 19.45
C THR A 192 -11.42 5.19 19.70
N GLY A 193 -12.55 5.17 18.97
CA GLY A 193 -13.62 6.17 19.05
C GLY A 193 -13.08 7.60 18.94
N ASN A 194 -13.53 8.48 19.84
CA ASN A 194 -13.03 9.85 19.98
C ASN A 194 -11.88 10.00 21.00
N ALA A 195 -11.29 8.89 21.45
CA ALA A 195 -10.20 8.92 22.42
C ALA A 195 -8.99 9.60 21.77
N ARG A 196 -8.60 10.76 22.31
CA ARG A 196 -7.40 11.44 21.86
C ARG A 196 -6.20 10.55 22.19
N PRO A 197 -5.23 10.38 21.26
CA PRO A 197 -4.00 9.69 21.57
C PRO A 197 -3.35 10.33 22.79
N PHE A 198 -3.24 9.57 23.87
CA PHE A 198 -2.63 10.03 25.11
C PHE A 198 -1.24 9.38 25.22
N LYS A 199 -0.25 10.21 25.55
CA LYS A 199 1.12 9.73 25.75
C LYS A 199 1.29 9.36 27.22
N GLU A 200 1.28 8.08 27.52
CA GLU A 200 1.76 7.60 28.82
C GLU A 200 3.29 7.42 28.80
N PRO A 201 4.02 7.96 29.79
CA PRO A 201 5.41 7.59 29.97
C PRO A 201 5.47 6.09 30.33
N PRO A 202 6.41 5.33 29.75
CA PRO A 202 6.58 3.92 30.11
C PRO A 202 6.81 3.79 31.61
N ARG A 203 6.09 2.86 32.25
CA ARG A 203 6.27 2.57 33.67
C ARG A 203 7.70 2.12 33.91
N ARG A 204 8.31 2.57 35.01
CA ARG A 204 9.65 2.11 35.41
C ARG A 204 9.64 0.59 35.55
N THR A 205 10.51 -0.08 34.81
CA THR A 205 10.73 -1.50 34.93
C THR A 205 11.44 -1.79 36.26
N PRO A 206 10.93 -2.70 37.10
CA PRO A 206 11.66 -3.15 38.29
C PRO A 206 13.08 -3.63 37.93
N PHE A 207 14.05 -3.34 38.79
CA PHE A 207 15.48 -3.61 38.50
C PHE A 207 15.75 -5.07 38.09
N HIS A 208 15.12 -6.03 38.77
CA HIS A 208 15.27 -7.46 38.49
C HIS A 208 14.69 -7.89 37.13
N LEU A 209 13.75 -7.13 36.56
CA LEU A 209 13.16 -7.38 35.24
C LEU A 209 13.85 -6.60 34.12
N SER A 210 14.70 -5.62 34.44
CA SER A 210 15.38 -4.79 33.44
C SER A 210 16.16 -5.62 32.42
N LYS A 211 16.88 -6.65 32.89
CA LYS A 211 17.64 -7.56 32.03
C LYS A 211 16.74 -8.34 31.08
N VAL A 212 15.69 -8.96 31.60
CA VAL A 212 14.72 -9.73 30.77
C VAL A 212 14.03 -8.85 29.74
N VAL A 213 13.67 -7.61 30.11
CA VAL A 213 13.05 -6.66 29.18
C VAL A 213 14.02 -6.25 28.09
N ASN A 214 15.27 -5.91 28.42
CA ASN A 214 16.29 -5.55 27.43
C ASN A 214 16.61 -6.73 26.51
N ASP A 215 16.79 -7.94 27.05
CA ASP A 215 17.06 -9.15 26.27
C ASP A 215 15.92 -9.43 25.27
N ASN A 216 14.65 -9.20 25.66
CA ASN A 216 13.52 -9.35 24.75
C ASN A 216 13.43 -8.24 23.70
N ILE A 217 13.80 -7.00 24.05
CA ILE A 217 13.88 -5.89 23.08
C ILE A 217 14.96 -6.18 22.04
N ASP A 218 16.13 -6.65 22.47
CA ASP A 218 17.23 -7.00 21.58
C ASP A 218 16.81 -8.13 20.61
N LYS A 219 16.14 -9.18 21.12
CA LYS A 219 15.53 -10.22 20.27
C LYS A 219 14.52 -9.66 19.27
N MET A 220 13.65 -8.72 19.68
CA MET A 220 12.69 -8.09 18.78
C MET A 220 13.38 -7.24 17.69
N LEU A 221 14.48 -6.57 18.03
CA LEU A 221 15.26 -5.77 17.08
C LEU A 221 16.01 -6.66 16.07
N GLU A 222 16.63 -7.75 16.54
CA GLU A 222 17.29 -8.72 15.66
C GLU A 222 16.32 -9.42 14.70
N ASN A 223 15.10 -9.73 15.17
CA ASN A 223 14.07 -10.37 14.35
C ASN A 223 13.53 -9.44 13.25
N LYS A 224 13.37 -8.15 13.54
CA LYS A 224 12.98 -7.14 12.53
C LYS A 224 13.97 -7.07 11.36
N SER A 225 15.25 -7.35 11.59
CA SER A 225 16.27 -7.40 10.54
C SER A 225 16.13 -8.61 9.61
N LYS A 226 15.43 -9.68 10.05
CA LYS A 226 15.28 -10.96 9.31
C LYS A 226 13.94 -11.10 8.59
N THR A 227 12.86 -10.54 9.11
CA THR A 227 11.53 -10.56 8.46
C THR A 227 11.39 -9.41 7.46
N SER A 228 12.18 -9.41 6.40
CA SER A 228 12.01 -8.52 5.24
C SER A 228 11.14 -9.21 4.19
N SER A 229 9.84 -9.32 4.46
CA SER A 229 8.82 -9.40 3.42
C SER A 229 7.48 -8.96 4.01
N ASP A 230 7.17 -7.69 3.79
CA ASP A 230 5.83 -7.10 3.80
C ASP A 230 5.03 -7.07 5.12
N CYS A 231 5.57 -6.42 6.14
CA CYS A 231 4.78 -5.52 6.98
C CYS A 231 5.10 -4.09 6.56
N HIS A 232 4.07 -3.24 6.37
CA HIS A 232 4.20 -1.90 5.79
C HIS A 232 5.46 -1.16 6.28
N LYS A 233 6.30 -0.77 5.30
CA LYS A 233 7.45 0.13 5.41
C LYS A 233 7.27 1.12 6.56
N THR A 234 7.76 0.75 7.74
CA THR A 234 8.36 1.73 8.62
C THR A 234 9.79 1.77 8.12
N GLU A 235 10.14 2.83 7.41
CA GLU A 235 11.52 3.08 6.99
C GLU A 235 12.38 3.16 8.25
N GLU A 236 12.93 2.02 8.67
CA GLU A 236 14.24 2.03 9.30
C GLU A 236 15.18 2.70 8.32
N SER A 237 15.88 3.69 8.85
CA SER A 237 16.77 4.60 8.16
C SER A 237 18.00 3.84 7.65
N GLN A 238 17.80 2.98 6.65
CA GLN A 238 18.84 2.62 5.72
C GLN A 238 18.93 3.72 4.70
N VAL A 239 20.15 4.22 4.52
CA VAL A 239 20.54 5.30 3.62
C VAL A 239 20.01 4.99 2.22
N LYS A 240 18.82 5.50 1.90
CA LYS A 240 18.41 5.70 0.51
C LYS A 240 19.23 6.88 0.02
N ILE A 241 20.15 6.58 -0.89
CA ILE A 241 20.64 7.53 -1.88
C ILE A 241 19.41 8.31 -2.37
N VAL A 242 19.42 9.62 -2.15
CA VAL A 242 18.32 10.52 -2.51
C VAL A 242 18.35 10.66 -4.03
N THR A 243 17.84 9.65 -4.75
CA THR A 243 17.36 9.84 -6.11
C THR A 243 16.02 10.56 -6.03
N SER A 244 16.09 11.89 -6.07
CA SER A 244 15.23 12.74 -6.90
C SER A 244 13.79 12.28 -7.13
N GLN A 245 12.95 12.13 -6.11
CA GLN A 245 11.50 12.08 -6.33
C GLN A 245 10.77 12.90 -5.24
N MET A 246 10.66 14.21 -5.51
CA MET A 246 9.49 14.96 -5.08
C MET A 246 8.26 14.38 -5.83
N PRO A 247 7.05 14.41 -5.25
CA PRO A 247 5.88 13.77 -5.86
C PRO A 247 5.59 14.33 -7.26
N ASP A 248 5.16 13.45 -8.17
CA ASP A 248 4.62 13.74 -9.50
C ASP A 248 3.68 14.95 -9.45
N HIS A 249 4.23 16.12 -9.76
CA HIS A 249 3.50 17.27 -10.22
C HIS A 249 4.13 17.60 -11.57
N ASP A 250 3.26 17.69 -12.57
CA ASP A 250 3.43 17.79 -14.04
C ASP A 250 4.41 18.88 -14.55
N THR A 251 5.60 19.00 -13.96
CA THR A 251 6.63 19.99 -14.28
C THR A 251 8.02 19.39 -14.06
N ASP A 252 8.70 19.17 -15.18
CA ASP A 252 10.05 18.64 -15.34
C ASP A 252 11.10 19.61 -14.75
N TRP A 253 11.37 19.53 -13.44
CA TRP A 253 12.55 20.13 -12.81
C TRP A 253 12.97 19.33 -11.58
N THR A 254 14.29 19.21 -11.35
CA THR A 254 14.86 18.48 -10.21
C THR A 254 15.40 19.44 -9.16
N LEU A 255 15.44 19.03 -7.87
CA LEU A 255 16.02 19.85 -6.78
C LEU A 255 17.47 20.28 -7.10
N THR A 256 18.18 19.46 -7.88
CA THR A 256 19.51 19.73 -8.42
C THR A 256 19.53 21.03 -9.22
N ASP A 257 18.57 21.22 -10.12
CA ASP A 257 18.44 22.45 -10.91
C ASP A 257 18.18 23.67 -10.03
N LYS A 258 17.43 23.51 -8.93
CA LYS A 258 17.15 24.61 -8.01
C LYS A 258 18.36 25.01 -7.20
N GLN A 259 19.14 24.05 -6.71
CA GLN A 259 20.42 24.37 -6.08
C GLN A 259 21.41 24.99 -7.08
N SER A 260 21.44 24.47 -8.31
CA SER A 260 22.30 24.98 -9.39
C SER A 260 21.84 26.31 -9.96
N ASN A 261 20.66 26.83 -9.62
CA ASN A 261 20.23 28.18 -9.99
C ASN A 261 20.36 29.18 -8.83
N ASP A 262 20.50 28.72 -7.59
CA ASP A 262 20.66 29.56 -6.41
C ASP A 262 22.09 30.14 -6.33
N PRO A 263 22.26 31.48 -6.27
CA PRO A 263 23.57 32.12 -6.31
C PRO A 263 24.44 31.80 -5.08
N ASP A 264 23.82 31.54 -3.93
CA ASP A 264 24.52 31.22 -2.71
C ASP A 264 24.97 29.75 -2.71
N LEU A 265 24.09 28.82 -3.11
CA LEU A 265 24.46 27.40 -3.19
C LEU A 265 25.46 27.10 -4.30
N LYS A 266 25.46 27.83 -5.42
CA LYS A 266 26.54 27.77 -6.42
C LYS A 266 27.92 28.00 -5.80
N LEU A 267 28.02 29.01 -4.94
CA LEU A 267 29.27 29.35 -4.26
C LEU A 267 29.69 28.25 -3.28
N VAL A 268 28.74 27.70 -2.53
CA VAL A 268 29.00 26.59 -1.59
C VAL A 268 29.40 25.32 -2.34
N LYS A 269 28.76 25.01 -3.47
CA LYS A 269 29.15 23.90 -4.34
C LYS A 269 30.60 24.05 -4.79
N GLN A 270 31.00 25.24 -5.23
CA GLN A 270 32.39 25.52 -5.61
C GLN A 270 33.36 25.23 -4.46
N TRP A 271 33.07 25.68 -3.23
CA TRP A 271 33.92 25.40 -2.06
C TRP A 271 34.06 23.91 -1.75
N LEU A 272 32.99 23.14 -1.95
CA LEU A 272 32.99 21.70 -1.74
C LEU A 272 33.75 20.95 -2.85
N THR A 273 33.60 21.39 -4.10
CA THR A 273 34.36 20.85 -5.24
C THR A 273 35.86 21.13 -5.09
N ASP A 274 36.22 22.34 -4.66
CA ASP A 274 37.61 22.73 -4.44
C ASP A 274 38.18 22.11 -3.14
N GLY A 275 37.33 21.54 -2.29
CA GLY A 275 37.69 20.93 -1.00
C GLY A 275 38.28 21.93 0.00
N GLN A 276 38.14 23.24 -0.25
CA GLN A 276 38.75 24.29 0.56
C GLN A 276 37.69 25.16 1.22
N ARG A 277 37.83 25.31 2.54
CA ARG A 277 37.05 26.28 3.30
C ARG A 277 37.63 27.69 3.06
N PRO A 278 36.82 28.64 2.55
CA PRO A 278 37.27 30.01 2.30
C PRO A 278 37.68 30.73 3.59
N GLN A 279 38.51 31.77 3.44
CA GLN A 279 38.92 32.63 4.56
C GLN A 279 37.74 33.49 5.05
N TYR A 280 37.72 33.83 6.33
CA TYR A 280 36.57 34.53 6.93
C TYR A 280 36.30 35.91 6.31
N ASN A 281 37.33 36.62 5.86
CA ASN A 281 37.24 37.91 5.17
C ASN A 281 36.44 37.86 3.87
N GLU A 282 36.45 36.73 3.16
CA GLU A 282 35.70 36.52 1.90
C GLU A 282 34.20 36.27 2.14
N VAL A 283 33.85 35.88 3.37
CA VAL A 283 32.49 35.41 3.72
C VAL A 283 31.78 36.37 4.68
N SER A 284 32.51 37.19 5.43
CA SER A 284 31.97 38.12 6.43
C SER A 284 30.95 39.11 5.86
N GLY A 285 31.14 39.56 4.61
CA GLY A 285 30.22 40.47 3.89
C GLY A 285 29.04 39.78 3.20
N LYS A 286 28.97 38.44 3.20
CA LYS A 286 27.90 37.67 2.52
C LYS A 286 26.68 37.48 3.41
N GLY A 287 25.57 37.02 2.83
CA GLY A 287 24.29 36.82 3.52
C GLY A 287 24.36 35.80 4.68
N PHE A 288 23.37 35.86 5.57
CA PHE A 288 23.27 34.96 6.74
C PHE A 288 23.28 33.47 6.34
N PHE A 289 22.64 33.14 5.23
CA PHE A 289 22.58 31.77 4.71
C PHE A 289 23.97 31.20 4.43
N ILE A 290 24.79 31.93 3.66
CA ILE A 290 26.18 31.59 3.36
C ILE A 290 27.03 31.49 4.63
N ARG A 291 26.95 32.46 5.54
CA ARG A 291 27.75 32.44 6.78
C ARG A 291 27.43 31.22 7.65
N SER A 292 26.16 30.81 7.68
CA SER A 292 25.71 29.63 8.42
C SER A 292 26.18 28.31 7.78
N LEU A 293 26.25 28.24 6.45
CA LEU A 293 26.82 27.08 5.76
C LEU A 293 28.35 27.04 5.91
N TRP A 294 29.03 28.19 5.83
CA TRP A 294 30.46 28.30 6.04
C TRP A 294 30.91 27.84 7.44
N SER A 295 30.16 28.19 8.50
CA SER A 295 30.48 27.73 9.85
C SER A 295 30.36 26.21 10.00
N GLN A 296 29.56 25.58 9.14
CA GLN A 296 29.27 24.15 9.10
C GLN A 296 29.99 23.43 7.97
N PHE A 297 30.98 24.04 7.33
CA PHE A 297 31.67 23.50 6.16
C PHE A 297 32.10 22.03 6.31
N ASN A 298 32.69 21.66 7.44
CA ASN A 298 33.15 20.29 7.72
C ASN A 298 32.01 19.25 7.82
N SER A 299 30.76 19.70 7.91
CA SER A 299 29.58 18.84 7.92
C SER A 299 28.87 18.80 6.56
N LEU A 300 29.33 19.58 5.57
CA LEU A 300 28.72 19.61 4.25
C LEU A 300 29.41 18.61 3.32
N GLU A 301 28.63 18.03 2.42
CA GLU A 301 29.09 17.10 1.39
C GLU A 301 28.37 17.38 0.09
N LEU A 302 29.06 17.19 -1.03
CA LEU A 302 28.48 17.25 -2.37
C LEU A 302 28.30 15.82 -2.89
N GLN A 303 27.05 15.41 -3.10
CA GLN A 303 26.71 14.09 -3.64
C GLN A 303 25.72 14.26 -4.81
N ASP A 304 26.02 13.67 -5.97
CA ASP A 304 25.14 13.72 -7.16
C ASP A 304 24.72 15.16 -7.56
N ASP A 305 25.66 16.11 -7.49
CA ASP A 305 25.45 17.56 -7.68
C ASP A 305 24.43 18.20 -6.70
N LEU A 306 24.21 17.58 -5.54
CA LEU A 306 23.41 18.12 -4.45
C LEU A 306 24.26 18.35 -3.21
N VAL A 307 24.09 19.52 -2.61
CA VAL A 307 24.70 19.87 -1.33
C VAL A 307 23.87 19.25 -0.21
N PHE A 308 24.51 18.39 0.57
CA PHE A 308 23.99 17.77 1.78
C PHE A 308 24.73 18.25 3.01
N ARG A 309 24.09 18.07 4.16
CA ARG A 309 24.63 18.30 5.50
C ARG A 309 24.54 17.03 6.33
N HIS A 310 25.64 16.62 6.90
CA HIS A 310 25.72 15.62 7.97
C HIS A 310 25.20 16.21 9.27
N PHE A 311 24.10 15.66 9.76
CA PHE A 311 23.50 16.03 11.02
C PHE A 311 23.51 14.83 11.97
N TYR A 312 24.18 14.96 13.10
CA TYR A 312 24.16 13.94 14.14
C TYR A 312 22.90 14.09 15.01
N ASP A 313 22.03 13.09 14.93
CA ASP A 313 20.83 12.99 15.77
C ASP A 313 21.21 12.38 17.13
N ASN A 314 21.36 13.24 18.14
CA ASN A 314 21.74 12.83 19.50
C ASN A 314 20.76 11.82 20.13
N GLU A 315 19.47 11.91 19.82
CA GLU A 315 18.45 11.04 20.42
C GLU A 315 18.54 9.61 19.88
N ARG A 316 18.83 9.50 18.58
CA ARG A 316 18.91 8.21 17.88
C ARG A 316 20.34 7.70 17.70
N LYS A 317 21.35 8.51 18.05
CA LYS A 317 22.78 8.26 17.84
C LYS A 317 23.11 7.87 16.39
N VAL A 318 22.47 8.51 15.41
CA VAL A 318 22.68 8.28 13.98
C VAL A 318 23.07 9.57 13.27
N VAL A 319 23.98 9.46 12.29
CA VAL A 319 24.26 10.56 11.35
C VAL A 319 23.23 10.50 10.22
N LYS A 320 22.60 11.64 9.93
CA LYS A 320 21.64 11.81 8.84
C LYS A 320 22.19 12.77 7.80
N LEU A 321 22.00 12.45 6.53
CA LEU A 321 22.23 13.36 5.41
C LEU A 321 20.97 14.19 5.17
N GLN A 322 21.10 15.51 5.23
CA GLN A 322 20.01 16.46 5.00
C GLN A 322 20.30 17.29 3.76
N ALA A 323 19.43 17.28 2.75
CA ALA A 323 19.59 18.12 1.58
C ALA A 323 19.42 19.60 1.96
N VAL A 324 20.34 20.45 1.51
CA VAL A 324 20.28 21.89 1.77
C VAL A 324 19.28 22.54 0.82
N ILE A 325 18.27 23.23 1.36
CA ILE A 325 17.17 23.77 0.57
C ILE A 325 17.36 25.27 0.28
N PRO A 326 17.35 25.70 -1.00
CA PRO A 326 17.42 27.11 -1.39
C PRO A 326 16.15 27.86 -0.97
N LEU A 327 16.23 29.18 -0.86
CA LEU A 327 15.12 30.01 -0.38
C LEU A 327 13.83 29.82 -1.20
N SER A 328 13.95 29.64 -2.52
CA SER A 328 12.82 29.46 -3.45
C SER A 328 11.97 28.23 -3.15
N GLU A 329 12.57 27.17 -2.61
CA GLU A 329 11.91 25.87 -2.45
C GLU A 329 11.40 25.61 -1.02
N ARG A 330 11.78 26.45 -0.05
CA ARG A 330 11.39 26.25 1.37
C ARG A 330 9.88 26.18 1.56
N LYS A 331 9.12 27.03 0.86
CA LYS A 331 7.64 27.02 0.93
C LYS A 331 7.04 25.72 0.42
N GLN A 332 7.59 25.18 -0.67
CA GLN A 332 7.12 23.92 -1.24
C GLN A 332 7.44 22.74 -0.34
N VAL A 333 8.66 22.70 0.20
CA VAL A 333 9.08 21.67 1.18
C VAL A 333 8.22 21.73 2.44
N LEU A 334 7.91 22.92 2.94
CA LEU A 334 7.02 23.12 4.10
C LEU A 334 5.60 22.61 3.82
N HIS A 335 5.03 23.02 2.68
CA HIS A 335 3.70 22.58 2.24
C HIS A 335 3.63 21.06 2.07
N PHE A 336 4.61 20.46 1.38
CA PHE A 336 4.68 19.01 1.20
C PHE A 336 4.77 18.24 2.53
N CYS A 337 5.57 18.75 3.48
CA CYS A 337 5.71 18.11 4.78
C CYS A 337 4.44 18.23 5.64
N HIS A 338 3.66 19.30 5.43
CA HIS A 338 2.41 19.61 6.13
C HIS A 338 1.18 18.89 5.53
N ASP A 339 1.06 18.83 4.20
CA ASP A 339 -0.14 18.38 3.47
C ASP A 339 -0.06 16.95 2.92
N ALA A 340 1.00 16.19 3.25
CA ALA A 340 1.06 14.79 2.88
C ALA A 340 -0.22 14.07 3.36
N LYS A 341 -0.99 13.47 2.42
CA LYS A 341 -2.33 12.84 2.58
C LYS A 341 -2.53 11.88 3.78
N TYR A 342 -1.48 11.57 4.53
CA TYR A 342 -1.46 10.69 5.72
C TYR A 342 -0.88 11.35 6.98
N ALA A 343 -0.44 12.61 6.90
CA ALA A 343 -0.11 13.45 8.02
C ALA A 343 -1.40 14.21 8.39
N GLY A 344 -2.17 13.71 9.35
CA GLY A 344 -3.20 14.56 9.99
C GLY A 344 -2.58 15.88 10.44
N HIS A 345 -3.36 16.97 10.60
CA HIS A 345 -2.86 18.28 11.04
C HIS A 345 -1.87 18.17 12.23
N LEU A 346 -0.58 18.08 11.91
CA LEU A 346 0.47 17.76 12.84
C LEU A 346 1.05 19.10 13.29
N GLY A 347 0.89 19.44 14.58
CA GLY A 347 1.40 20.71 15.11
C GLY A 347 2.91 20.91 14.83
N MET A 348 3.34 22.18 14.79
CA MET A 348 4.65 22.65 14.32
C MET A 348 5.86 21.78 14.69
N ARG A 349 5.89 21.21 15.90
CA ARG A 349 6.98 20.33 16.35
C ARG A 349 7.17 19.09 15.47
N LYS A 350 6.09 18.44 15.05
CA LYS A 350 6.19 17.20 14.26
C LYS A 350 6.51 17.49 12.79
N THR A 351 6.05 18.62 12.24
CA THR A 351 6.46 19.12 10.92
C THR A 351 7.96 19.40 10.89
N LEU A 352 8.47 20.03 11.96
CA LEU A 352 9.88 20.33 12.12
C LEU A 352 10.73 19.06 12.28
N GLU A 353 10.26 18.07 13.04
CA GLU A 353 10.90 16.74 13.13
C GLU A 353 10.95 16.03 11.77
N LYS A 354 9.88 16.10 10.98
CA LYS A 354 9.81 15.48 9.64
C LYS A 354 10.77 16.15 8.66
N ILE A 355 10.81 17.48 8.64
CA ILE A 355 11.75 18.22 7.78
C ILE A 355 13.19 17.89 8.17
N ARG A 356 13.50 17.83 9.47
CA ARG A 356 14.83 17.44 9.97
C ARG A 356 15.22 15.99 9.65
N GLN A 357 14.34 15.15 9.12
CA GLN A 357 14.76 13.82 8.67
C GLN A 357 15.54 13.89 7.36
N SER A 358 15.22 14.83 6.47
CA SER A 358 15.71 14.82 5.08
C SER A 358 16.21 16.17 4.57
N PHE A 359 15.89 17.27 5.22
CA PHE A 359 16.11 18.63 4.71
C PHE A 359 16.71 19.57 5.75
N TYR A 360 17.47 20.56 5.28
CA TYR A 360 18.11 21.57 6.11
C TYR A 360 18.11 22.96 5.45
N TRP A 361 17.86 23.99 6.25
CA TRP A 361 18.27 25.36 5.94
C TRP A 361 18.47 26.18 7.23
N PRO A 362 19.36 27.19 7.23
CA PRO A 362 19.47 28.17 8.30
C PRO A 362 18.13 28.89 8.52
N GLY A 363 17.65 28.91 9.77
CA GLY A 363 16.38 29.55 10.13
C GLY A 363 15.15 28.64 10.06
N LEU A 364 15.29 27.35 9.74
CA LEU A 364 14.18 26.38 9.65
C LEU A 364 13.15 26.46 10.79
N GLN A 365 13.59 26.61 12.04
CA GLN A 365 12.66 26.66 13.17
C GLN A 365 11.81 27.94 13.20
N ALA A 366 12.34 29.05 12.69
CA ALA A 366 11.61 30.31 12.58
C ALA A 366 10.61 30.24 11.41
N ASP A 367 11.02 29.67 10.28
CA ASP A 367 10.19 29.52 9.08
C ASP A 367 9.00 28.55 9.29
N VAL A 368 9.10 27.59 10.21
CA VAL A 368 7.99 26.70 10.59
C VAL A 368 7.04 27.35 11.61
N ARG A 369 7.47 28.42 12.30
CA ARG A 369 6.68 29.14 13.31
C ARG A 369 5.87 30.31 12.77
N ALA A 370 6.31 30.88 11.64
CA ALA A 370 5.65 31.96 10.92
C ALA A 370 4.50 31.43 10.07
#